data_AF-A0A939DUB1-F1
#
_entry.id   AF-A0A939DUB1-F1
#
_cell.length_a   1.000
_cell.length_b   1.000
_cell.length_c   1.000
_cell.angle_alpha   90.00
_cell.angle_beta   90.00
_cell.angle_gamma   90.00
#
_symmetry.space_group_name_H-M   'P 1'
#
loop_
_entity.id
_entity.type
_entity.pdbx_description
1 polymer ?
#
loop_
_entity_poly.entity_id
_entity_poly.type
_entity_poly.pdbx_seq_one_letter_code
_entity_poly.pdbx_strand_id
1 'polypeptide(L)'
;MLAFIAADARHGRFANWGLSTVIDENTGGPVIEVDVFDALHAAAGIDAHYPVGNAGVLHVYGYWFSEVMTPYGRKRDRWQDGELALALGQAPDAFHLSDVGATTPLQRVTAAALPYLEAPGDDVVARGDVRLGGLDARVVLVRADASSVHALIYGIRVEGAWRLITTFPFSGDADAVVAEFVAEPRLRWNAAASEGA
;
A
#
# COMPACT_ATOMS: atom_id res chain seq x y z
N MET A 1 -6.57 17.17 1.89
CA MET A 1 -6.41 15.90 1.14
C MET A 1 -6.43 16.09 -0.37
N LEU A 2 -7.52 16.60 -0.99
CA LEU A 2 -7.58 16.75 -2.46
C LEU A 2 -6.41 17.55 -3.05
N ALA A 3 -5.91 18.57 -2.34
CA ALA A 3 -4.71 19.30 -2.73
C ALA A 3 -3.44 18.43 -2.79
N PHE A 4 -3.29 17.44 -1.89
CA PHE A 4 -2.20 16.47 -1.92
C PHE A 4 -2.33 15.54 -3.14
N ILE A 5 -3.54 15.01 -3.37
CA ILE A 5 -3.82 14.16 -4.54
C ILE A 5 -3.49 14.89 -5.84
N ALA A 6 -3.93 16.14 -5.98
CA ALA A 6 -3.63 16.95 -7.14
C ALA A 6 -2.12 17.25 -7.27
N ALA A 7 -1.40 17.43 -6.17
CA ALA A 7 0.05 17.59 -6.19
C ALA A 7 0.76 16.31 -6.65
N ASP A 8 0.36 15.15 -6.14
CA ASP A 8 0.92 13.85 -6.54
C ASP A 8 0.64 13.51 -8.00
N ALA A 9 -0.57 13.86 -8.48
CA ALA A 9 -0.93 13.74 -9.89
C ALA A 9 -0.01 14.59 -10.78
N ARG A 10 0.20 15.88 -10.44
CA ARG A 10 1.11 16.77 -11.17
C ARG A 10 2.56 16.28 -11.21
N HIS A 11 2.99 15.56 -10.19
CA HIS A 11 4.33 14.98 -10.10
C HIS A 11 4.40 13.52 -10.61
N GLY A 12 3.32 12.96 -11.16
CA GLY A 12 3.27 11.60 -11.69
C GLY A 12 3.50 10.49 -10.66
N ARG A 13 3.31 10.75 -9.35
CA ARG A 13 3.71 9.81 -8.29
C ARG A 13 2.84 8.55 -8.22
N PHE A 14 1.60 8.63 -8.71
CA PHE A 14 0.70 7.47 -8.77
C PHE A 14 1.22 6.37 -9.70
N ALA A 15 2.14 6.68 -10.62
CA ALA A 15 2.80 5.67 -11.43
C ALA A 15 3.56 4.66 -10.56
N ASN A 16 4.04 5.01 -9.36
CA ASN A 16 4.75 4.08 -8.48
C ASN A 16 3.83 3.05 -7.80
N TRP A 17 2.52 3.11 -8.07
CA TRP A 17 1.50 2.28 -7.44
C TRP A 17 0.74 1.46 -8.49
N GLY A 18 0.44 0.21 -8.15
CA GLY A 18 -0.31 -0.71 -9.01
C GLY A 18 -1.82 -0.52 -8.86
N LEU A 19 -2.58 -1.54 -9.26
CA LEU A 19 -4.04 -1.55 -9.13
C LEU A 19 -4.47 -2.29 -7.86
N SER A 20 -5.51 -1.77 -7.22
CA SER A 20 -6.11 -2.40 -6.06
C SER A 20 -7.63 -2.29 -6.11
N THR A 21 -8.30 -3.25 -5.48
CA THR A 21 -9.75 -3.23 -5.28
C THR A 21 -10.12 -2.59 -3.96
N VAL A 22 -11.24 -1.85 -3.93
CA VAL A 22 -11.83 -1.37 -2.68
C VAL A 22 -12.56 -2.47 -1.90
N ILE A 23 -12.78 -3.64 -2.49
CA ILE A 23 -13.39 -4.76 -1.78
C ILE A 23 -12.39 -5.34 -0.80
N ASP A 24 -12.71 -5.31 0.49
CA ASP A 24 -11.84 -5.85 1.53
C ASP A 24 -11.88 -7.38 1.55
N GLU A 25 -10.72 -8.01 1.50
CA GLU A 25 -10.57 -9.48 1.49
C GLU A 25 -11.20 -10.18 2.71
N ASN A 26 -11.33 -9.51 3.86
CA ASN A 26 -11.86 -10.13 5.08
C ASN A 26 -13.37 -9.97 5.23
N THR A 27 -13.89 -8.81 4.81
CA THR A 27 -15.34 -8.50 4.95
C THR A 27 -16.14 -8.79 3.69
N GLY A 28 -15.49 -8.88 2.53
CA GLY A 28 -16.14 -9.01 1.21
C GLY A 28 -16.91 -7.77 0.77
N GLY A 29 -16.87 -6.69 1.55
CA GLY A 29 -17.55 -5.43 1.28
C GLY A 29 -16.57 -4.30 0.92
N PRO A 30 -17.08 -3.19 0.35
CA PRO A 30 -16.24 -2.07 -0.02
C PRO A 30 -15.75 -1.29 1.21
N VAL A 31 -14.49 -0.84 1.16
CA VAL A 31 -13.87 -0.01 2.20
C VAL A 31 -14.21 1.48 2.06
N ILE A 32 -14.68 1.90 0.89
CA ILE A 32 -15.19 3.24 0.59
C ILE A 32 -16.35 3.13 -0.39
N GLU A 33 -17.30 4.06 -0.30
CA GLU A 33 -18.44 4.16 -1.22
C GLU A 33 -18.01 4.62 -2.62
N VAL A 34 -18.85 4.34 -3.62
CA VAL A 34 -18.59 4.67 -5.03
C VAL A 34 -18.33 6.17 -5.25
N ASP A 35 -19.12 7.04 -4.61
CA ASP A 35 -18.97 8.49 -4.75
C ASP A 35 -17.60 8.99 -4.22
N VAL A 36 -17.10 8.37 -3.15
CA VAL A 36 -15.77 8.69 -2.59
C VAL A 36 -14.69 8.17 -3.52
N PHE A 37 -14.84 6.95 -4.04
CA PHE A 37 -13.92 6.37 -5.02
C PHE A 37 -13.79 7.29 -6.25
N ASP A 38 -14.90 7.71 -6.84
CA ASP A 38 -14.94 8.54 -8.04
C ASP A 38 -14.31 9.92 -7.78
N ALA A 39 -14.66 10.56 -6.67
CA ALA A 39 -14.11 11.87 -6.30
C ALA A 39 -12.58 11.84 -6.13
N LEU A 40 -12.03 10.78 -5.51
CA LEU A 40 -10.59 10.64 -5.30
C LEU A 40 -9.84 10.39 -6.62
N HIS A 41 -10.37 9.55 -7.50
CA HIS A 41 -9.74 9.28 -8.80
C HIS A 41 -9.85 10.45 -9.77
N ALA A 42 -10.98 11.16 -9.77
CA ALA A 42 -11.15 12.40 -10.52
C ALA A 42 -10.12 13.46 -10.08
N ALA A 43 -9.89 13.61 -8.77
CA ALA A 43 -8.86 14.52 -8.26
C ALA A 43 -7.44 14.08 -8.62
N ALA A 44 -7.20 12.78 -8.80
CA ALA A 44 -5.93 12.22 -9.24
C ALA A 44 -5.72 12.32 -10.76
N GLY A 45 -6.77 12.67 -11.53
CA GLY A 45 -6.74 12.62 -12.99
C GLY A 45 -6.55 11.21 -13.55
N ILE A 46 -7.01 10.19 -12.81
CA ILE A 46 -6.88 8.78 -13.18
C ILE A 46 -8.25 8.27 -13.62
N ASP A 47 -8.31 7.71 -14.82
CA ASP A 47 -9.48 6.99 -15.30
C ASP A 47 -9.50 5.59 -14.64
N ALA A 48 -10.40 5.41 -13.67
CA ALA A 48 -10.54 4.19 -12.89
C ALA A 48 -12.02 3.78 -12.82
N HIS A 49 -12.27 2.48 -12.75
CA HIS A 49 -13.63 1.94 -12.77
C HIS A 49 -13.87 1.15 -11.49
N TYR A 50 -14.86 1.57 -10.71
CA TYR A 50 -15.23 0.87 -9.47
C TYR A 50 -15.47 -0.63 -9.73
N PRO A 51 -14.95 -1.56 -8.89
CA PRO A 51 -14.28 -1.31 -7.60
C PRO A 51 -12.75 -1.22 -7.67
N VAL A 52 -12.15 -1.16 -8.87
CA VAL A 52 -10.69 -1.24 -9.06
C VAL A 52 -10.10 0.12 -9.45
N GLY A 53 -9.09 0.55 -8.70
CA GLY A 53 -8.42 1.82 -8.94
C GLY A 53 -6.95 1.82 -8.59
N ASN A 54 -6.32 2.99 -8.59
CA ASN A 54 -4.90 3.12 -8.24
C ASN A 54 -4.69 2.85 -6.75
N ALA A 55 -3.77 1.94 -6.44
CA ALA A 55 -3.53 1.50 -5.08
C ALA A 55 -3.05 2.64 -4.16
N GLY A 56 -2.27 3.59 -4.68
CA GLY A 56 -1.85 4.77 -3.91
C GLY A 56 -3.02 5.67 -3.56
N VAL A 57 -3.95 5.89 -4.50
CA VAL A 57 -5.21 6.62 -4.23
C VAL A 57 -6.02 5.91 -3.15
N LEU A 58 -6.23 4.60 -3.30
CA LEU A 58 -7.09 3.82 -2.40
C LEU A 58 -6.50 3.65 -0.99
N HIS A 59 -5.27 3.16 -0.88
CA HIS A 59 -4.66 2.81 0.40
C HIS A 59 -4.19 4.04 1.17
N VAL A 60 -3.62 5.05 0.50
CA VAL A 60 -3.04 6.23 1.19
C VAL A 60 -4.07 7.31 1.44
N TYR A 61 -5.02 7.53 0.53
CA TYR A 61 -6.04 8.57 0.68
C TYR A 61 -7.43 8.00 1.02
N GLY A 62 -7.86 6.94 0.33
CA GLY A 62 -9.17 6.32 0.55
C GLY A 62 -9.39 5.80 1.98
N TYR A 63 -8.37 5.19 2.59
CA TYR A 63 -8.49 4.61 3.94
C TYR A 63 -8.80 5.62 5.05
N TRP A 64 -8.57 6.91 4.83
CA TRP A 64 -8.97 7.95 5.78
C TRP A 64 -10.49 8.11 5.89
N PHE A 65 -11.23 7.72 4.84
CA PHE A 65 -12.69 7.71 4.81
C PHE A 65 -13.29 6.34 5.16
N SER A 66 -12.46 5.31 5.32
CA SER A 66 -12.93 3.97 5.67
C SER A 66 -13.42 3.93 7.12
N GLU A 67 -14.74 3.78 7.29
CA GLU A 67 -15.35 3.55 8.60
C GLU A 67 -15.34 2.07 9.01
N VAL A 68 -14.98 1.18 8.09
CA VAL A 68 -14.97 -0.28 8.28
C VAL A 68 -13.98 -0.68 9.38
N MET A 69 -14.51 -1.34 10.42
CA MET A 69 -13.72 -2.07 11.41
C MET A 69 -13.27 -3.41 10.82
N THR A 70 -11.97 -3.68 10.83
CA THR A 70 -11.43 -5.00 10.51
C THR A 70 -11.00 -5.72 11.79
N PRO A 71 -10.73 -7.04 11.76
CA PRO A 71 -10.09 -7.74 12.89
C PRO A 71 -8.75 -7.10 13.33
N TYR A 72 -8.15 -6.27 12.49
CA TYR A 72 -6.87 -5.58 12.72
C TYR A 72 -7.03 -4.08 13.03
N GLY A 73 -8.22 -3.63 13.49
CA GLY A 73 -8.52 -2.22 13.75
C GLY A 73 -9.12 -1.49 12.55
N ARG A 74 -9.20 -0.15 12.60
CA ARG A 74 -9.70 0.64 11.46
C ARG A 74 -8.57 0.84 10.45
N LYS A 75 -8.91 0.85 9.17
CA LYS A 75 -7.92 1.07 8.10
C LYS A 75 -7.22 2.43 8.19
N ARG A 76 -7.88 3.47 8.73
CA ARG A 76 -7.25 4.78 9.00
C ARG A 76 -6.16 4.74 10.07
N ASP A 77 -6.28 3.84 11.06
CA ASP A 77 -5.39 3.77 12.21
C ASP A 77 -3.96 3.41 11.76
N ARG A 78 -3.85 2.64 10.66
CA ARG A 78 -2.59 2.32 9.97
C ARG A 78 -1.74 3.54 9.61
N TRP A 79 -2.37 4.70 9.42
CA TRP A 79 -1.71 5.93 9.06
C TRP A 79 -1.56 6.90 10.23
N GLN A 80 -2.39 6.79 11.27
CA GLN A 80 -2.43 7.74 12.38
C GLN A 80 -1.55 7.32 13.56
N ASP A 81 -1.48 6.02 13.85
CA ASP A 81 -0.87 5.53 15.10
C ASP A 81 0.66 5.50 15.03
N GLY A 82 1.23 5.70 13.84
CA GLY A 82 2.68 5.84 13.62
C GLY A 82 3.46 4.53 13.63
N GLU A 83 2.82 3.40 13.88
CA GLU A 83 3.45 2.07 13.87
C GLU A 83 4.14 1.75 12.54
N LEU A 84 3.47 2.04 11.41
CA LEU A 84 4.06 1.85 10.08
C LEU A 84 5.32 2.70 9.88
N ALA A 85 5.27 3.96 10.34
CA ALA A 85 6.40 4.87 10.21
C ALA A 85 7.59 4.38 11.04
N LEU A 86 7.36 3.99 12.28
CA LEU A 86 8.37 3.40 13.15
C LEU A 86 8.97 2.12 12.56
N ALA A 87 8.14 1.22 12.01
CA ALA A 87 8.60 -0.01 11.38
C ALA A 87 9.50 0.24 10.16
N LEU A 88 9.28 1.35 9.44
CA LEU A 88 10.10 1.85 8.33
C LEU A 88 11.23 2.80 8.77
N GLY A 89 11.53 2.88 10.08
CA GLY A 89 12.61 3.70 10.63
C GLY A 89 12.38 5.22 10.55
N GLN A 90 11.13 5.66 10.39
CA GLN A 90 10.73 7.06 10.31
C GLN A 90 10.17 7.58 11.64
N ALA A 91 10.01 8.90 11.75
CA ALA A 91 9.29 9.52 12.85
C ALA A 91 7.81 9.07 12.86
N PRO A 92 7.16 8.89 14.03
CA PRO A 92 5.78 8.37 14.10
C PRO A 92 4.74 9.13 13.27
N ASP A 93 4.93 10.43 13.07
CA ASP A 93 4.03 11.30 12.31
C ASP A 93 4.38 11.41 10.82
N ALA A 94 5.42 10.70 10.36
CA ALA A 94 5.96 10.83 9.01
C ALA A 94 4.94 10.53 7.90
N PHE A 95 3.86 9.78 8.16
CA PHE A 95 2.83 9.48 7.15
C PHE A 95 1.46 10.11 7.44
N HIS A 96 1.39 11.02 8.43
CA HIS A 96 0.15 11.76 8.71
C HIS A 96 -0.25 12.65 7.54
N LEU A 97 -1.54 13.00 7.45
CA LEU A 97 -2.06 14.01 6.52
C LEU A 97 -1.64 15.43 6.92
N SER A 98 -0.34 15.68 6.90
CA SER A 98 0.28 16.95 7.25
C SER A 98 1.18 17.42 6.10
N ASP A 99 1.27 18.74 5.94
CA ASP A 99 2.14 19.38 4.97
C ASP A 99 3.56 19.57 5.55
N VAL A 100 4.14 18.47 6.04
CA VAL A 100 5.52 18.48 6.56
C VAL A 100 6.46 18.71 5.38
N GLY A 101 7.07 19.90 5.33
CA GLY A 101 8.11 20.24 4.37
C GLY A 101 7.67 20.21 2.90
N ALA A 102 6.41 20.57 2.59
CA ALA A 102 5.86 20.55 1.22
C ALA A 102 5.83 19.16 0.55
N THR A 103 5.82 18.09 1.34
CA THR A 103 5.70 16.71 0.84
C THR A 103 4.31 16.15 1.12
N THR A 104 3.87 15.21 0.29
CA THR A 104 2.59 14.51 0.49
C THR A 104 2.79 13.21 1.26
N PRO A 105 1.76 12.67 1.94
CA PRO A 105 1.84 11.35 2.56
C PRO A 105 2.22 10.24 1.57
N LEU A 106 1.64 10.26 0.36
CA LEU A 106 1.97 9.31 -0.71
C LEU A 106 3.45 9.38 -1.07
N GLN A 107 4.01 10.58 -1.24
CA GLN A 107 5.44 10.76 -1.51
C GLN A 107 6.29 10.14 -0.41
N ARG A 108 5.97 10.43 0.86
CA ARG A 108 6.76 9.98 2.02
C ARG A 108 6.72 8.46 2.16
N VAL A 109 5.55 7.85 2.10
CA VAL A 109 5.43 6.38 2.21
C VAL A 109 6.02 5.67 0.99
N THR A 110 5.88 6.23 -0.22
CA THR A 110 6.50 5.66 -1.43
C THR A 110 8.02 5.66 -1.29
N ALA A 111 8.61 6.78 -0.84
CA ALA A 111 10.06 6.89 -0.66
C ALA A 111 10.59 5.93 0.42
N ALA A 112 9.80 5.63 1.44
CA ALA A 112 10.18 4.70 2.50
C ALA A 112 10.00 3.22 2.10
N ALA A 113 8.95 2.88 1.36
CA ALA A 113 8.58 1.48 1.11
C ALA A 113 9.07 0.93 -0.25
N LEU A 114 9.04 1.73 -1.32
CA LEU A 114 9.39 1.24 -2.67
C LEU A 114 10.82 0.69 -2.78
N PRO A 115 11.85 1.28 -2.15
CA PRO A 115 13.22 0.76 -2.24
C PRO A 115 13.35 -0.71 -1.82
N TYR A 116 12.56 -1.16 -0.85
CA TYR A 116 12.56 -2.56 -0.42
C TYR A 116 12.04 -3.52 -1.48
N LEU A 117 11.19 -3.07 -2.41
CA LEU A 117 10.79 -3.88 -3.55
C LEU A 117 11.90 -3.92 -4.62
N GLU A 118 12.57 -2.80 -4.86
CA GLU A 118 13.61 -2.67 -5.89
C GLU A 118 14.89 -3.40 -5.53
N ALA A 119 15.43 -3.11 -4.35
CA ALA A 119 16.67 -3.65 -3.82
C ALA A 119 16.54 -3.83 -2.30
N PRO A 120 15.99 -4.98 -1.84
CA PRO A 120 15.87 -5.28 -0.41
C PRO A 120 17.23 -5.17 0.30
N GLY A 121 17.27 -4.42 1.40
CA GLY A 121 18.46 -4.24 2.24
C GLY A 121 18.68 -5.37 3.26
N ASP A 122 19.70 -5.21 4.09
CA ASP A 122 20.06 -6.19 5.15
C ASP A 122 19.08 -6.17 6.34
N ASP A 123 18.25 -5.14 6.45
CA ASP A 123 17.21 -4.93 7.45
C ASP A 123 15.87 -5.63 7.11
N VAL A 124 15.85 -6.39 6.01
CA VAL A 124 14.73 -7.27 5.66
C VAL A 124 14.69 -8.46 6.61
N VAL A 125 13.57 -8.61 7.30
CA VAL A 125 13.32 -9.73 8.21
C VAL A 125 12.90 -10.98 7.43
N ALA A 126 12.00 -10.82 6.46
CA ALA A 126 11.53 -11.92 5.62
C ALA A 126 11.13 -11.43 4.23
N ARG A 127 11.25 -12.28 3.22
CA ARG A 127 10.90 -11.96 1.83
C ARG A 127 10.40 -13.18 1.08
N GLY A 128 9.34 -12.97 0.30
CA GLY A 128 8.81 -13.96 -0.63
C GLY A 128 8.68 -13.38 -2.04
N ASP A 129 9.05 -14.16 -3.04
CA ASP A 129 8.87 -13.85 -4.46
C ASP A 129 8.07 -14.97 -5.13
N VAL A 130 7.07 -14.61 -5.94
CA VAL A 130 6.29 -15.56 -6.73
C VAL A 130 6.02 -15.02 -8.13
N ARG A 131 5.75 -15.92 -9.07
CA ARG A 131 5.30 -15.61 -10.43
C ARG A 131 3.82 -15.95 -10.57
N LEU A 132 3.00 -14.97 -10.92
CA LEU A 132 1.54 -15.07 -11.07
C LEU A 132 1.14 -14.78 -12.51
N GLY A 133 0.89 -15.81 -13.33
CA GLY A 133 0.39 -15.61 -14.70
C GLY A 133 1.23 -14.64 -15.55
N GLY A 134 2.55 -14.63 -15.37
CA GLY A 134 3.46 -13.71 -16.06
C GLY A 134 3.95 -12.51 -15.23
N LEU A 135 3.24 -12.12 -14.17
CA LEU A 135 3.59 -11.03 -13.26
C LEU A 135 4.50 -11.51 -12.12
N ASP A 136 5.58 -10.80 -11.84
CA ASP A 136 6.33 -11.02 -10.60
C ASP A 136 5.63 -10.30 -9.44
N ALA A 137 5.44 -10.99 -8.32
CA ALA A 137 4.93 -10.41 -7.10
C ALA A 137 5.91 -10.65 -5.95
N ARG A 138 6.03 -9.66 -5.07
CA ARG A 138 6.95 -9.69 -3.92
C ARG A 138 6.28 -9.17 -2.68
N VAL A 139 6.45 -9.90 -1.59
CA VAL A 139 6.26 -9.41 -0.23
C VAL A 139 7.61 -9.28 0.46
N VAL A 140 7.78 -8.17 1.20
CA VAL A 140 8.92 -7.93 2.07
C VAL A 140 8.39 -7.52 3.43
N LEU A 141 8.97 -8.07 4.50
CA LEU A 141 8.74 -7.61 5.85
C LEU A 141 10.03 -7.03 6.40
N VAL A 142 9.94 -5.80 6.89
CA VAL A 142 11.06 -5.06 7.50
C VAL A 142 10.68 -4.62 8.89
N ARG A 143 11.65 -4.43 9.77
CA ARG A 143 11.40 -3.93 11.12
C ARG A 143 12.62 -3.18 11.61
N ALA A 144 12.50 -1.86 11.75
CA ALA A 144 13.51 -1.08 12.46
C ALA A 144 13.57 -1.46 13.95
N ASP A 145 14.73 -1.31 14.58
CA ASP A 145 14.99 -1.70 15.98
C ASP A 145 14.03 -1.06 16.99
N ALA A 146 13.53 0.15 16.70
CA ALA A 146 12.61 0.87 17.56
C ALA A 146 11.15 0.38 17.45
N SER A 147 10.84 -0.55 16.55
CA SER A 147 9.47 -1.00 16.27
C SER A 147 9.19 -2.38 16.86
N SER A 148 8.01 -2.53 17.46
CA SER A 148 7.45 -3.82 17.90
C SER A 148 6.72 -4.59 16.78
N VAL A 149 6.46 -3.95 15.64
CA VAL A 149 5.76 -4.54 14.49
C VAL A 149 6.61 -4.48 13.23
N HIS A 150 6.33 -5.35 12.27
CA HIS A 150 6.91 -5.29 10.93
C HIS A 150 6.15 -4.29 10.06
N ALA A 151 6.81 -3.68 9.08
CA ALA A 151 6.14 -3.13 7.92
C ALA A 151 6.07 -4.22 6.87
N LEU A 152 4.86 -4.69 6.56
CA LEU A 152 4.62 -5.52 5.40
C LEU A 152 4.57 -4.60 4.18
N ILE A 153 5.33 -4.93 3.15
CA ILE A 153 5.40 -4.21 1.88
C ILE A 153 5.11 -5.19 0.77
N TYR A 154 4.07 -4.92 -0.01
CA TYR A 154 3.70 -5.77 -1.14
C TYR A 154 3.67 -4.98 -2.43
N GLY A 155 4.22 -5.59 -3.49
CA GLY A 155 4.20 -5.02 -4.82
C GLY A 155 4.21 -6.07 -5.92
N ILE A 156 3.89 -5.58 -7.11
CA ILE A 156 3.92 -6.36 -8.35
C ILE A 156 4.81 -5.66 -9.36
N ARG A 157 5.45 -6.42 -10.24
CA ARG A 157 6.27 -5.88 -11.33
C ARG A 157 5.43 -5.71 -12.58
N VAL A 158 5.35 -4.49 -13.07
CA VAL A 158 4.63 -4.10 -14.29
C VAL A 158 5.62 -3.41 -15.21
N GLU A 159 5.72 -3.87 -16.46
CA GLU A 159 6.63 -3.30 -17.47
C GLU A 159 8.10 -3.19 -16.98
N GLY A 160 8.54 -4.16 -16.19
CA GLY A 160 9.91 -4.21 -15.65
C GLY A 160 10.15 -3.35 -14.40
N ALA A 161 9.18 -2.54 -13.96
CA ALA A 161 9.29 -1.73 -12.74
C ALA A 161 8.41 -2.29 -11.62
N TRP A 162 8.88 -2.20 -10.37
CA TRP A 162 8.04 -2.53 -9.22
C TRP A 162 7.01 -1.42 -8.98
N ARG A 163 5.79 -1.85 -8.68
CA ARG A 163 4.67 -0.99 -8.30
C ARG A 163 4.21 -1.41 -6.92
N LEU A 164 4.16 -0.46 -5.98
CA LEU A 164 3.58 -0.69 -4.66
C LEU A 164 2.10 -1.00 -4.80
N ILE A 165 1.63 -2.02 -4.10
CA ILE A 165 0.20 -2.27 -3.92
C ILE A 165 -0.21 -1.77 -2.55
N THR A 166 0.48 -2.19 -1.50
CA THR A 166 0.11 -1.80 -0.15
C THR A 166 1.31 -1.89 0.79
N THR A 167 1.21 -1.17 1.91
CA THR A 167 2.06 -1.36 3.06
C THR A 167 1.28 -1.07 4.34
N PHE A 168 1.51 -1.86 5.38
CA PHE A 168 0.81 -1.74 6.66
C PHE A 168 1.59 -2.41 7.81
N PRO A 169 1.35 -2.01 9.07
CA PRO A 169 2.00 -2.64 10.22
C PRO A 169 1.48 -4.07 10.43
N PHE A 170 2.37 -5.00 10.76
CA PHE A 170 2.08 -6.42 10.94
C PHE A 170 2.78 -6.98 12.19
N SER A 171 2.00 -7.45 13.15
CA SER A 171 2.47 -7.96 14.46
C SER A 171 2.62 -9.49 14.52
N GLY A 172 2.37 -10.20 13.41
CA GLY A 172 2.49 -11.66 13.34
C GLY A 172 3.89 -12.18 13.01
N ASP A 173 3.95 -13.48 12.74
CA ASP A 173 5.16 -14.18 12.32
C ASP A 173 5.48 -13.88 10.84
N ALA A 174 6.62 -13.22 10.61
CA ALA A 174 7.05 -12.79 9.28
C ALA A 174 7.44 -13.95 8.37
N ASP A 175 8.05 -15.00 8.92
CA ASP A 175 8.42 -16.18 8.13
C ASP A 175 7.17 -16.98 7.76
N ALA A 176 6.20 -17.07 8.67
CA ALA A 176 4.92 -17.74 8.39
C ALA A 176 4.14 -17.06 7.26
N VAL A 177 4.05 -15.72 7.25
CA VAL A 177 3.31 -15.00 6.21
C VAL A 177 3.98 -15.13 4.84
N VAL A 178 5.32 -15.14 4.81
CA VAL A 178 6.10 -15.37 3.58
C VAL A 178 5.95 -16.80 3.09
N ALA A 179 6.00 -17.78 4.00
CA ALA A 179 5.83 -19.19 3.66
C ALA A 179 4.44 -19.45 3.06
N GLU A 180 3.37 -18.88 3.65
CA GLU A 180 2.02 -18.95 3.10
C GLU A 180 1.95 -18.30 1.71
N PHE A 181 2.51 -17.10 1.56
CA PHE A 181 2.52 -16.37 0.29
C PHE A 181 3.19 -17.17 -0.84
N VAL A 182 4.31 -17.84 -0.54
CA VAL A 182 5.04 -18.67 -1.50
C VAL A 182 4.31 -19.99 -1.78
N ALA A 183 3.72 -20.61 -0.76
CA ALA A 183 3.01 -21.89 -0.89
C ALA A 183 1.72 -21.76 -1.70
N GLU A 184 1.03 -20.61 -1.62
CA GLU A 184 -0.21 -20.33 -2.33
C GLU A 184 -0.12 -19.05 -3.18
N PRO A 185 0.54 -19.11 -4.35
CA PRO A 185 0.73 -17.96 -5.21
C PRO A 185 -0.61 -17.43 -5.75
N ARG A 186 -1.02 -16.26 -5.25
CA ARG A 186 -2.15 -15.48 -5.76
C ARG A 186 -1.94 -14.00 -5.49
N LEU A 187 -2.73 -13.15 -6.13
CA LEU A 187 -2.84 -11.74 -5.72
C LEU A 187 -3.38 -11.68 -4.29
N ARG A 188 -2.77 -10.83 -3.47
CA ARG A 188 -3.04 -10.69 -2.03
C ARG A 188 -3.20 -9.21 -1.66
N TRP A 189 -3.76 -8.96 -0.49
CA TRP A 189 -3.87 -7.64 0.12
C TRP A 189 -4.48 -6.59 -0.81
N ASN A 190 -5.59 -6.99 -1.44
CA ASN A 190 -6.42 -6.23 -2.37
C ASN A 190 -5.74 -5.89 -3.70
N ALA A 191 -4.63 -6.53 -4.09
CA ALA A 191 -4.11 -6.35 -5.45
C ALA A 191 -5.14 -6.77 -6.51
N ALA A 192 -5.23 -5.98 -7.57
CA ALA A 192 -6.03 -6.28 -8.75
C ALA A 192 -5.11 -6.39 -9.98
N ALA A 193 -5.48 -7.27 -10.91
CA ALA A 193 -4.86 -7.30 -12.23
C ALA A 193 -5.45 -6.18 -13.10
N SER A 194 -4.64 -5.63 -14.01
CA SER A 194 -5.19 -4.88 -15.14
C SER A 194 -5.94 -5.85 -16.05
N GLU A 195 -7.17 -5.52 -16.48
CA GLU A 195 -7.82 -6.30 -17.53
C GLU A 195 -6.96 -6.21 -18.80
N GLY A 196 -6.47 -7.36 -19.27
CA GLY A 196 -5.58 -7.46 -20.42
C GLY A 196 -4.13 -7.80 -20.04
N ALA A 197 -3.90 -9.05 -19.66
CA ALA A 197 -2.62 -9.76 -19.80
C ALA A 197 -2.87 -11.07 -20.55
#